data_AF-A0AB34AJN2-F1
#
_entry.id   AF-A0AB34AJN2-F1
#
_cell.length_a   1.000
_cell.length_b   1.000
_cell.length_c   1.000
_cell.angle_alpha   90.00
_cell.angle_beta   90.00
_cell.angle_gamma   90.00
#
_symmetry.space_group_name_H-M   'P 1'
#
loop_
_entity.id
_entity.type
_entity.pdbx_description
1 polymer ?
#
loop_
_entity_poly.entity_id
_entity_poly.type
_entity_poly.pdbx_seq_one_letter_code
_entity_poly.pdbx_strand_id
1 'polypeptide(L)'
;MSEVKMITYEPIIFKKRKGNKIINENVDIPPFLDASFRTEPSLNRDYPGITSLCRKSKLAPHLKVGDKVVYITKKGEYTLKFRHWRLVAILEVIETFESHYDAAKWYRENNYELPKNCIVDDNPPLSLNKTTINSQREIDKIEKWYNERAKEYPQFNICKKEYVELENPPIIDESKMRMIFNNTIPGTQNPKRLSGDQYKELIKLI
;
A
#
# COMPACT_ATOMS: atom_id res chain seq x y z
N MET A 1 11.96 17.86 9.74
CA MET A 1 12.39 16.51 10.15
C MET A 1 11.51 15.52 9.42
N SER A 2 12.09 14.48 8.83
CA SER A 2 11.35 13.37 8.22
C SER A 2 10.48 12.67 9.27
N GLU A 3 9.22 12.40 8.93
CA GLU A 3 8.31 11.66 9.78
C GLU A 3 8.25 10.18 9.38
N VAL A 4 7.96 9.32 10.35
CA VAL A 4 7.62 7.91 10.09
C VAL A 4 6.16 7.71 10.42
N LYS A 5 5.39 7.20 9.45
CA LYS A 5 3.96 6.91 9.57
C LYS A 5 3.72 5.42 9.34
N MET A 6 2.76 4.84 10.05
CA MET A 6 2.32 3.47 9.85
C MET A 6 0.88 3.45 9.36
N ILE A 7 0.59 2.60 8.38
CA ILE A 7 -0.77 2.37 7.88
C ILE A 7 -1.06 0.88 7.70
N THR A 8 -2.34 0.54 7.80
CA THR A 8 -2.83 -0.79 7.39
C THR A 8 -3.39 -0.78 5.98
N TYR A 9 -3.14 -1.84 5.22
CA TYR A 9 -3.83 -2.13 3.97
C TYR A 9 -4.38 -3.56 3.97
N GLU A 10 -5.17 -3.90 2.95
CA GLU A 10 -5.79 -5.22 2.82
C GLU A 10 -5.10 -5.99 1.69
N PRO A 11 -4.31 -7.03 1.98
CA PRO A 11 -3.66 -7.81 0.93
C PRO A 11 -4.64 -8.75 0.23
N ILE A 12 -4.32 -9.21 -0.99
CA ILE A 12 -5.15 -10.12 -1.79
C ILE A 12 -5.52 -11.38 -1.01
N ILE A 13 -4.56 -12.00 -0.32
CA ILE A 13 -4.78 -13.21 0.49
C ILE A 13 -5.85 -13.02 1.58
N PHE A 14 -6.11 -11.78 2.02
CA PHE A 14 -7.17 -11.47 3.00
C PHE A 14 -8.56 -11.84 2.47
N LYS A 15 -8.75 -11.90 1.14
CA LYS A 15 -10.03 -12.26 0.49
C LYS A 15 -10.26 -13.77 0.38
N LYS A 16 -9.54 -14.58 1.16
CA LYS A 16 -9.71 -16.04 1.30
C LYS A 16 -9.86 -16.73 -0.06
N ARG A 17 -11.03 -17.33 -0.35
CA ARG A 17 -11.28 -18.10 -1.57
C ARG A 17 -10.96 -17.31 -2.85
N LYS A 18 -11.40 -16.05 -2.94
CA LYS A 18 -11.19 -15.24 -4.14
C LYS A 18 -9.73 -14.79 -4.26
N GLY A 19 -9.13 -14.39 -3.14
CA GLY A 19 -7.70 -14.04 -3.09
C GLY A 19 -6.82 -15.20 -3.54
N ASN A 20 -7.01 -16.37 -2.94
CA ASN A 20 -6.26 -17.59 -3.29
C ASN A 20 -6.44 -17.99 -4.75
N LYS A 21 -7.65 -17.85 -5.31
CA LYS A 21 -7.88 -18.09 -6.74
C LYS A 21 -7.01 -17.16 -7.61
N ILE A 22 -7.01 -15.85 -7.30
CA ILE A 22 -6.22 -14.86 -8.06
C ILE A 22 -4.72 -15.18 -7.97
N ILE A 23 -4.21 -15.48 -6.77
CA ILE A 23 -2.80 -15.82 -6.55
C ILE A 23 -2.40 -17.06 -7.36
N ASN A 24 -3.23 -18.12 -7.33
CA ASN A 24 -2.93 -19.37 -8.03
C ASN A 24 -3.01 -19.24 -9.57
N GLU A 25 -3.87 -18.35 -10.08
CA GLU A 25 -4.09 -18.17 -11.53
C GLU A 25 -3.17 -17.10 -12.16
N ASN A 26 -2.48 -16.28 -11.35
CA ASN A 26 -1.66 -15.17 -11.83
C ASN A 26 -0.31 -15.14 -11.10
N VAL A 27 0.74 -15.67 -11.76
CA VAL A 27 2.10 -15.77 -11.21
C VAL A 27 2.71 -14.43 -10.80
N ASP A 28 2.26 -13.32 -11.40
CA ASP A 28 2.73 -11.97 -11.11
C ASP A 28 2.05 -11.31 -9.89
N ILE A 29 1.12 -12.02 -9.24
CA ILE A 29 0.30 -11.50 -8.13
C ILE A 29 0.65 -12.23 -6.82
N PRO A 30 1.58 -11.68 -6.01
CA PRO A 30 1.99 -12.32 -4.77
C PRO A 30 0.91 -12.16 -3.68
N PRO A 31 0.88 -13.04 -2.66
CA PRO A 31 -0.19 -13.10 -1.68
C PRO A 31 -0.44 -11.79 -0.94
N PHE A 32 0.64 -11.07 -0.59
CA PHE A 32 0.58 -9.83 0.15
C PHE A 32 0.53 -8.57 -0.72
N LEU A 33 0.31 -8.67 -2.03
CA LEU A 33 0.00 -7.47 -2.83
C LEU A 33 -1.35 -6.86 -2.40
N ASP A 34 -1.52 -5.55 -2.56
CA ASP A 34 -2.77 -4.86 -2.24
C ASP A 34 -3.96 -5.43 -3.04
N ALA A 35 -5.12 -5.56 -2.38
CA ALA A 35 -6.30 -6.20 -2.95
C ALA A 35 -7.09 -5.34 -3.96
N SER A 36 -6.75 -4.05 -4.09
CA SER A 36 -7.39 -3.13 -5.03
C SER A 36 -6.99 -3.41 -6.47
N PHE A 37 -7.86 -3.03 -7.41
CA PHE A 37 -7.55 -3.00 -8.84
C PHE A 37 -6.62 -1.82 -9.21
N ARG A 38 -6.56 -0.80 -8.35
CA ARG A 38 -5.56 0.28 -8.34
C ARG A 38 -4.66 0.07 -7.12
N THR A 39 -3.73 -0.87 -7.20
CA THR A 39 -2.92 -1.32 -6.06
C THR A 39 -2.21 -0.16 -5.37
N GLU A 40 -2.45 0.05 -4.09
CA GLU A 40 -1.83 1.15 -3.32
C GLU A 40 -1.26 0.67 -1.98
N PRO A 41 0.08 0.65 -1.83
CA PRO A 41 1.11 0.95 -2.83
C PRO A 41 1.28 -0.24 -3.78
N SER A 42 1.60 0.06 -5.04
CA SER A 42 1.94 -0.97 -6.03
C SER A 42 3.33 -1.56 -5.72
N LEU A 43 3.44 -2.37 -4.66
CA LEU A 43 4.70 -2.89 -4.11
C LEU A 43 5.47 -3.80 -5.07
N ASN A 44 4.80 -4.29 -6.11
CA ASN A 44 5.40 -5.04 -7.22
C ASN A 44 6.15 -4.16 -8.24
N ARG A 45 6.15 -2.82 -8.08
CA ARG A 45 6.95 -1.89 -8.90
C ARG A 45 8.23 -1.50 -8.20
N ASP A 46 9.28 -1.18 -8.94
CA ASP A 46 10.58 -0.77 -8.37
C ASP A 46 10.45 0.48 -7.50
N TYR A 47 9.68 1.46 -7.99
CA TYR A 47 9.36 2.69 -7.29
C TYR A 47 7.85 2.79 -7.05
N PRO A 48 7.32 2.25 -5.94
CA PRO A 48 5.90 2.33 -5.64
C PRO A 48 5.43 3.77 -5.41
N GLY A 49 4.20 4.08 -5.80
CA GLY A 49 3.56 5.36 -5.52
C GLY A 49 2.66 5.32 -4.28
N ILE A 50 2.61 6.41 -3.53
CA ILE A 50 1.60 6.66 -2.48
C ILE A 50 0.73 7.86 -2.88
N THR A 51 -0.58 7.63 -2.95
CA THR A 51 -1.58 8.56 -3.49
C THR A 51 -2.76 8.73 -2.53
N SER A 52 -3.69 9.61 -2.89
CA SER A 52 -4.92 9.85 -2.13
C SER A 52 -6.10 8.97 -2.54
N LEU A 53 -5.92 8.01 -3.46
CA LEU A 53 -7.03 7.20 -4.00
C LEU A 53 -7.80 6.49 -2.90
N CYS A 54 -7.09 5.82 -1.98
CA CYS A 54 -7.72 5.05 -0.91
C CYS A 54 -8.10 5.91 0.31
N ARG A 55 -7.28 6.91 0.66
CA ARG A 55 -7.36 7.61 1.97
C ARG A 55 -7.62 9.12 1.88
N LYS A 56 -7.94 9.65 0.70
CA LYS A 56 -8.23 11.08 0.47
C LYS A 56 -7.13 11.97 1.08
N SER A 57 -7.52 12.95 1.89
CA SER A 57 -6.62 13.89 2.57
C SER A 57 -5.70 13.27 3.63
N LYS A 58 -5.91 12.03 4.08
CA LYS A 58 -5.33 11.57 5.35
C LYS A 58 -3.83 11.26 5.34
N LEU A 59 -3.25 10.92 4.18
CA LEU A 59 -1.86 10.45 4.10
C LEU A 59 -1.07 11.21 3.03
N ALA A 60 -1.33 10.93 1.76
CA ALA A 60 -0.52 11.41 0.65
C ALA A 60 -0.31 12.93 0.63
N PRO A 61 -1.31 13.79 0.92
CA PRO A 61 -1.12 15.25 0.91
C PRO A 61 -0.29 15.80 2.08
N HIS A 62 0.10 14.93 3.01
CA HIS A 62 0.91 15.27 4.18
C HIS A 62 2.28 14.61 4.16
N LEU A 63 2.63 13.89 3.08
CA LEU A 63 3.94 13.30 2.90
C LEU A 63 4.88 14.31 2.25
N LYS A 64 6.15 14.23 2.64
CA LYS A 64 7.26 15.02 2.09
C LYS A 64 8.42 14.11 1.75
N VAL A 65 9.32 14.56 0.89
CA VAL A 65 10.59 13.86 0.63
C VAL A 65 11.32 13.56 1.94
N GLY A 66 11.79 12.33 2.08
CA GLY A 66 12.42 11.77 3.28
C GLY A 66 11.46 11.17 4.31
N ASP A 67 10.14 11.41 4.21
CA ASP A 67 9.17 10.73 5.06
C ASP A 67 9.15 9.22 4.77
N LYS A 68 8.89 8.42 5.80
CA LYS A 68 8.79 6.96 5.71
C LYS A 68 7.39 6.49 6.01
N VAL A 69 6.93 5.48 5.27
CA VAL A 69 5.63 4.84 5.46
C VAL A 69 5.81 3.34 5.66
N VAL A 70 5.43 2.88 6.84
CA VAL A 70 5.39 1.47 7.23
C VAL A 70 4.02 0.89 6.88
N TYR A 71 4.02 -0.14 6.05
CA TYR A 71 2.84 -0.89 5.67
C TYR A 71 2.75 -2.18 6.46
N ILE A 72 1.70 -2.27 7.26
CA ILE A 72 1.27 -3.53 7.86
C ILE A 72 -0.05 -3.98 7.24
N THR A 73 -0.35 -5.26 7.28
CA THR A 73 -1.66 -5.74 6.82
C THR A 73 -2.77 -5.41 7.85
N LYS A 74 -4.04 -5.60 7.51
CA LYS A 74 -5.11 -5.64 8.53
C LYS A 74 -4.90 -6.80 9.51
N LYS A 75 -5.64 -6.87 10.62
CA LYS A 75 -5.56 -8.07 11.49
C LYS A 75 -6.32 -9.24 10.86
N GLY A 76 -5.60 -10.29 10.44
CA GLY A 76 -6.16 -11.43 9.71
C GLY A 76 -5.46 -12.76 10.04
N GLU A 77 -6.01 -13.86 9.52
CA GLU A 77 -5.43 -15.21 9.67
C GLU A 77 -4.37 -15.51 8.60
N TYR A 78 -4.54 -14.99 7.38
CA TYR A 78 -3.65 -15.14 6.21
C TYR A 78 -3.47 -16.58 5.73
N THR A 79 -2.90 -17.45 6.56
CA THR A 79 -2.82 -18.92 6.41
C THR A 79 -2.69 -19.62 7.76
N LEU A 80 -2.61 -18.86 8.85
CA LEU A 80 -2.43 -19.35 10.22
C LEU A 80 -3.77 -19.41 10.94
N LYS A 81 -3.89 -20.32 11.91
CA LYS A 81 -5.10 -20.51 12.73
C LYS A 81 -5.28 -19.45 13.83
N PHE A 82 -4.56 -18.33 13.76
CA PHE A 82 -4.68 -17.22 14.70
C PHE A 82 -4.54 -15.88 13.99
N ARG A 83 -5.20 -14.85 14.54
CA ARG A 83 -5.26 -13.51 13.94
C ARG A 83 -4.04 -12.68 14.32
N HIS A 84 -3.36 -12.12 13.32
CA HIS A 84 -2.15 -11.33 13.46
C HIS A 84 -2.07 -10.23 12.38
N TRP A 85 -1.07 -9.37 12.48
CA TRP A 85 -0.66 -8.44 11.42
C TRP A 85 0.63 -8.95 10.78
N ARG A 86 0.96 -8.43 9.61
CA ARG A 86 2.19 -8.73 8.90
C ARG A 86 2.89 -7.42 8.52
N LEU A 87 4.20 -7.32 8.76
CA LEU A 87 5.02 -6.19 8.31
C LEU A 87 5.45 -6.43 6.86
N VAL A 88 4.87 -5.67 5.94
CA VAL A 88 5.00 -5.97 4.50
C VAL A 88 6.01 -5.06 3.84
N ALA A 89 5.98 -3.76 4.15
CA ALA A 89 6.87 -2.83 3.49
C ALA A 89 7.24 -1.64 4.37
N ILE A 90 8.41 -1.09 4.10
CA ILE A 90 8.86 0.22 4.57
C ILE A 90 9.29 0.98 3.32
N LEU A 91 8.57 2.07 3.03
CA LEU A 91 8.81 2.93 1.89
C LEU A 91 9.34 4.27 2.35
N GLU A 92 10.32 4.83 1.64
CA GLU A 92 10.78 6.21 1.84
C GLU A 92 10.39 7.04 0.62
N VAL A 93 9.76 8.20 0.85
CA VAL A 93 9.39 9.14 -0.20
C VAL A 93 10.65 9.80 -0.74
N ILE A 94 10.91 9.64 -2.03
CA ILE A 94 12.07 10.23 -2.70
C ILE A 94 11.69 11.44 -3.54
N GLU A 95 10.47 11.49 -4.06
CA GLU A 95 9.96 12.58 -4.88
C GLU A 95 8.47 12.80 -4.62
N THR A 96 8.03 14.06 -4.76
CA THR A 96 6.63 14.46 -4.63
C THR A 96 6.21 15.33 -5.79
N PHE A 97 5.10 14.99 -6.42
CA PHE A 97 4.55 15.72 -7.57
C PHE A 97 3.16 16.25 -7.24
N GLU A 98 2.81 17.39 -7.86
CA GLU A 98 1.49 18.01 -7.70
C GLU A 98 0.42 17.36 -8.57
N SER A 99 0.79 16.43 -9.47
CA SER A 99 -0.15 15.69 -10.29
C SER A 99 0.32 14.27 -10.62
N HIS A 100 -0.64 13.41 -10.96
CA HIS A 100 -0.36 12.07 -11.48
C HIS A 100 0.34 12.10 -12.85
N TYR A 101 0.09 13.13 -13.67
CA TYR A 101 0.72 13.29 -14.98
C TYR A 101 2.21 13.63 -14.87
N ASP A 102 2.58 14.49 -13.93
CA ASP A 102 3.99 14.83 -13.67
C ASP A 102 4.76 13.64 -13.10
N ALA A 103 4.14 12.90 -12.17
CA ALA A 103 4.72 11.65 -11.69
C ALA A 103 4.90 10.65 -12.84
N ALA A 104 3.89 10.49 -13.71
CA ALA A 104 3.99 9.59 -14.86
C ALA A 104 5.10 9.99 -15.83
N LYS A 105 5.33 11.29 -16.02
CA LYS A 105 6.47 11.81 -16.79
C LYS A 105 7.80 11.37 -16.17
N TRP A 106 7.97 11.51 -14.85
CA TRP A 106 9.17 11.05 -14.15
C TRP A 106 9.42 9.54 -14.36
N TYR A 107 8.39 8.70 -14.23
CA TYR A 107 8.54 7.26 -14.47
C TYR A 107 9.00 6.98 -15.91
N ARG A 108 8.39 7.63 -16.90
CA ARG A 108 8.71 7.43 -18.32
C ARG A 108 10.13 7.90 -18.65
N GLU A 109 10.53 9.07 -18.18
CA GLU A 109 11.88 9.62 -18.42
C GLU A 109 12.99 8.73 -17.82
N ASN A 110 12.67 7.98 -16.77
CA ASN A 110 13.58 7.04 -16.13
C ASN A 110 13.38 5.58 -16.57
N ASN A 111 12.54 5.32 -17.59
CA ASN A 111 12.23 3.97 -18.09
C ASN A 111 11.66 3.01 -17.03
N TYR A 112 10.89 3.52 -16.09
CA TYR A 112 10.20 2.73 -15.07
C TYR A 112 8.74 2.46 -15.44
N GLU A 113 8.24 1.28 -15.06
CA GLU A 113 6.82 0.97 -15.20
C GLU A 113 5.95 1.80 -14.24
N LEU A 114 4.81 2.28 -14.74
CA LEU A 114 3.85 2.99 -13.92
C LEU A 114 3.24 2.08 -12.84
N PRO A 115 3.14 2.55 -11.59
CA PRO A 115 2.37 1.88 -10.56
C PRO A 115 0.88 2.03 -10.86
N LYS A 116 0.07 1.04 -10.48
CA LYS A 116 -1.35 1.00 -10.87
C LYS A 116 -2.19 2.09 -10.23
N ASN A 117 -1.75 2.67 -9.12
CA ASN A 117 -2.37 3.86 -8.53
C ASN A 117 -1.96 5.18 -9.23
N CYS A 118 -1.13 5.17 -10.27
CA CYS A 118 -0.91 6.33 -11.12
C CYS A 118 -2.02 6.45 -12.18
N ILE A 119 -3.02 7.30 -11.93
CA ILE A 119 -4.13 7.56 -12.84
C ILE A 119 -3.73 8.53 -13.96
N VAL A 120 -3.47 7.96 -15.13
CA VAL A 120 -3.25 8.63 -16.42
C VAL A 120 -3.89 7.75 -17.51
N ASP A 121 -4.20 8.34 -18.67
CA ASP A 121 -5.02 7.70 -19.72
C ASP A 121 -4.47 6.36 -20.22
N ASP A 122 -3.15 6.20 -20.27
CA ASP A 122 -2.45 5.01 -20.77
C ASP A 122 -2.09 3.99 -19.66
N ASN A 123 -2.53 4.22 -18.42
CA ASN A 123 -2.30 3.27 -17.31
C ASN A 123 -3.63 2.72 -16.79
N PRO A 124 -4.20 1.70 -17.46
CA PRO A 124 -5.44 1.09 -17.02
C PRO A 124 -5.23 0.34 -15.69
N PRO A 125 -6.31 0.18 -14.90
CA PRO A 125 -6.25 -0.64 -13.70
C PRO A 125 -5.97 -2.12 -14.01
N LEU A 126 -5.79 -2.91 -12.96
CA LEU A 126 -5.79 -4.37 -13.09
C LEU A 126 -7.12 -4.87 -13.68
N SER A 127 -7.01 -5.90 -14.52
CA SER A 127 -8.15 -6.60 -15.10
C SER A 127 -8.97 -7.36 -14.04
N LEU A 128 -10.22 -7.69 -14.37
CA LEU A 128 -11.16 -8.34 -13.44
C LEU A 128 -10.64 -9.66 -12.85
N ASN A 129 -9.88 -10.45 -13.63
CA ASN A 129 -9.26 -11.70 -13.18
C ASN A 129 -8.04 -11.51 -12.25
N LYS A 130 -7.53 -10.29 -12.13
CA LYS A 130 -6.39 -9.92 -11.28
C LYS A 130 -6.78 -9.07 -10.07
N THR A 131 -8.08 -8.92 -9.81
CA THR A 131 -8.58 -8.12 -8.69
C THR A 131 -9.67 -8.82 -7.89
N THR A 132 -9.85 -8.35 -6.66
CA THR A 132 -10.83 -8.90 -5.73
C THR A 132 -12.24 -8.31 -5.92
N ILE A 133 -12.41 -7.35 -6.84
CA ILE A 133 -13.69 -6.73 -7.24
C ILE A 133 -14.54 -7.71 -8.08
N ASN A 134 -15.87 -7.71 -7.90
CA ASN A 134 -16.74 -8.79 -8.40
C ASN A 134 -17.22 -8.61 -9.84
N SER A 135 -17.19 -7.40 -10.38
CA SER A 135 -17.67 -7.13 -11.73
C SER A 135 -16.98 -5.94 -12.35
N GLN A 136 -16.97 -5.88 -13.70
CA GLN A 136 -16.47 -4.72 -14.43
C GLN A 136 -17.25 -3.44 -14.05
N ARG A 137 -18.58 -3.55 -13.89
CA ARG A 137 -19.43 -2.42 -13.47
C ARG A 137 -19.00 -1.82 -12.12
N GLU A 138 -18.54 -2.65 -11.19
CA GLU A 138 -18.03 -2.18 -9.89
C GLU A 138 -16.66 -1.51 -10.04
N ILE A 139 -15.78 -2.05 -10.89
CA ILE A 139 -14.51 -1.40 -11.25
C ILE A 139 -14.79 -0.02 -11.85
N ASP A 140 -15.64 0.08 -12.87
CA ASP A 140 -15.93 1.35 -13.55
C ASP A 140 -16.47 2.41 -12.57
N LYS A 141 -17.34 2.00 -11.65
CA LYS A 141 -17.89 2.88 -10.61
C LYS A 141 -16.80 3.39 -9.66
N ILE A 142 -15.96 2.50 -9.13
CA ILE A 142 -14.91 2.89 -8.18
C ILE A 142 -13.81 3.69 -8.89
N GLU A 143 -13.48 3.32 -10.13
CA GLU A 143 -12.50 4.02 -10.96
C GLU A 143 -12.91 5.47 -11.19
N LYS A 144 -14.20 5.74 -11.45
CA LYS A 144 -14.70 7.12 -11.54
C LYS A 144 -14.42 7.90 -10.26
N TRP A 145 -14.68 7.33 -9.09
CA TRP A 145 -14.38 7.97 -7.81
C TRP A 145 -12.89 8.16 -7.56
N TYR A 146 -12.05 7.23 -8.02
CA TYR A 146 -10.61 7.37 -7.93
C TYR A 146 -10.09 8.50 -8.84
N ASN A 147 -10.63 8.63 -10.05
CA ASN A 147 -10.33 9.75 -10.94
C ASN A 147 -10.74 11.10 -10.32
N GLU A 148 -11.91 11.17 -9.68
CA GLU A 148 -12.35 12.36 -8.93
C GLU A 148 -11.38 12.68 -7.77
N ARG A 149 -10.97 11.67 -7.00
CA ARG A 149 -10.00 11.84 -5.90
C ARG A 149 -8.62 12.25 -6.36
N ALA A 150 -8.15 11.74 -7.50
CA ALA A 150 -6.88 12.16 -8.09
C ALA A 150 -6.91 13.63 -8.55
N LYS A 151 -8.09 14.20 -8.80
CA LYS A 151 -8.25 15.64 -9.08
C LYS A 151 -8.36 16.45 -7.79
N GLU A 152 -9.10 15.96 -6.80
CA GLU A 152 -9.31 16.64 -5.51
C GLU A 152 -8.03 16.67 -4.65
N TYR A 153 -7.24 15.59 -4.69
CA TYR A 153 -6.00 15.41 -3.94
C TYR A 153 -4.91 14.89 -4.88
N PRO A 154 -4.30 15.77 -5.70
CA PRO A 154 -3.52 15.34 -6.85
C PRO A 154 -2.07 14.96 -6.51
N GLN A 155 -1.65 15.19 -5.27
CA GLN A 155 -0.29 14.89 -4.82
C GLN A 155 0.05 13.39 -5.01
N PHE A 156 1.12 13.13 -5.75
CA PHE A 156 1.67 11.81 -5.99
C PHE A 156 3.05 11.70 -5.36
N ASN A 157 3.27 10.71 -4.49
CA ASN A 157 4.54 10.51 -3.80
C ASN A 157 5.23 9.28 -4.36
N ILE A 158 6.37 9.45 -5.03
CA ILE A 158 7.20 8.34 -5.51
C ILE A 158 8.09 7.89 -4.36
N CYS A 159 8.15 6.59 -4.13
CA CYS A 159 8.91 6.01 -3.03
C CYS A 159 9.97 5.03 -3.53
N LYS A 160 11.08 4.93 -2.79
CA LYS A 160 11.98 3.76 -2.85
C LYS A 160 11.59 2.76 -1.77
N LYS A 161 11.94 1.50 -1.99
CA LYS A 161 11.75 0.42 -1.02
C LYS A 161 12.94 0.37 -0.08
N GLU A 162 12.74 0.60 1.21
CA GLU A 162 13.73 0.22 2.23
C GLU A 162 13.59 -1.26 2.61
N TYR A 163 12.35 -1.75 2.60
CA TYR A 163 12.02 -3.14 2.87
C TYR A 163 10.70 -3.50 2.17
N VAL A 164 10.63 -4.69 1.55
CA VAL A 164 9.40 -5.29 1.00
C VAL A 164 9.50 -6.82 1.08
N GLU A 165 8.45 -7.48 1.59
CA GLU A 165 8.29 -8.94 1.57
C GLU A 165 6.83 -9.28 1.26
N LEU A 166 6.57 -9.86 0.08
CA LEU A 166 5.22 -10.10 -0.43
C LEU A 166 4.75 -11.56 -0.36
N GLU A 167 5.64 -12.49 0.02
CA GLU A 167 5.35 -13.92 0.10
C GLU A 167 5.16 -14.36 1.55
N ASN A 168 6.12 -14.05 2.42
CA ASN A 168 6.07 -14.44 3.84
C ASN A 168 6.55 -13.33 4.79
N PRO A 169 5.83 -12.20 4.87
CA PRO A 169 6.21 -11.06 5.70
C PRO A 169 6.26 -11.42 7.20
N PRO A 170 7.13 -10.78 8.01
CA PRO A 170 7.21 -11.00 9.45
C PRO A 170 5.87 -10.85 10.16
N ILE A 171 5.61 -11.75 11.11
CA ILE A 171 4.40 -11.75 11.93
C ILE A 171 4.53 -10.71 13.04
N ILE A 172 3.48 -9.90 13.20
CA ILE A 172 3.26 -9.11 14.40
C ILE A 172 2.01 -9.68 15.07
N ASP A 173 2.20 -10.48 16.12
CA ASP A 173 1.08 -10.93 16.94
C ASP A 173 0.59 -9.83 17.90
N GLU A 174 -0.46 -10.11 18.67
CA GLU A 174 -1.02 -9.13 19.59
C GLU A 174 -0.06 -8.75 20.74
N SER A 175 0.73 -9.70 21.24
CA SER A 175 1.71 -9.45 22.29
C SER A 175 2.77 -8.48 21.80
N LYS A 176 3.34 -8.74 20.62
CA LYS A 176 4.32 -7.88 19.96
C LYS A 176 3.74 -6.52 19.61
N MET A 177 2.51 -6.45 19.08
CA MET A 177 1.84 -5.18 18.79
C MET A 177 1.70 -4.33 20.06
N ARG A 178 1.23 -4.94 21.16
CA ARG A 178 1.12 -4.25 22.46
C ARG A 178 2.48 -3.81 22.98
N MET A 179 3.51 -4.64 22.88
CA MET A 179 4.87 -4.30 23.28
C MET A 179 5.38 -3.04 22.56
N ILE A 180 5.20 -2.96 21.24
CA ILE A 180 5.63 -1.81 20.43
C ILE A 180 4.84 -0.54 20.79
N PHE A 181 3.54 -0.68 21.05
CA PHE A 181 2.62 0.44 21.23
C PHE A 181 2.19 0.64 22.70
N ASN A 182 3.11 0.45 23.65
CA ASN A 182 2.91 0.75 25.08
C ASN A 182 1.63 0.12 25.66
N ASN A 183 1.50 -1.19 25.45
CA ASN A 183 0.37 -2.04 25.82
C ASN A 183 -0.98 -1.72 25.15
N THR A 184 -0.97 -0.94 24.07
CA THR A 184 -2.17 -0.60 23.28
C THR A 184 -2.15 -1.22 21.89
N ILE A 185 -3.32 -1.29 21.24
CA ILE A 185 -3.43 -1.63 19.82
C ILE A 185 -3.80 -0.34 19.08
N PRO A 186 -2.96 0.17 18.17
CA PRO A 186 -3.24 1.42 17.48
C PRO A 186 -4.44 1.25 16.54
N GLY A 187 -5.32 2.25 16.52
CA GLY A 187 -6.35 2.37 15.49
C GLY A 187 -5.73 2.60 14.12
N THR A 188 -6.30 1.99 13.07
CA THR A 188 -5.66 1.91 11.75
C THR A 188 -6.39 2.67 10.65
N GLN A 189 -7.46 3.39 11.01
CA GLN A 189 -8.25 4.21 10.07
C GLN A 189 -7.54 5.48 9.62
N ASN A 190 -6.57 5.96 10.41
CA ASN A 190 -5.73 7.12 10.11
C ASN A 190 -4.25 6.70 10.20
N PRO A 191 -3.35 7.33 9.45
CA PRO A 191 -1.93 7.08 9.60
C PRO A 191 -1.46 7.35 11.03
N LYS A 192 -0.77 6.37 11.61
CA LYS A 192 -0.20 6.49 12.95
C LYS A 192 1.23 7.01 12.83
N ARG A 193 1.50 8.18 13.39
CA ARG A 193 2.89 8.64 13.55
C ARG A 193 3.61 7.71 14.52
N LEU A 194 4.79 7.24 14.14
CA LEU A 194 5.65 6.39 14.96
C LEU A 194 6.71 7.23 15.67
N SER A 195 6.99 6.89 16.93
CA SER A 195 8.21 7.35 17.59
C SER A 195 9.44 6.65 17.02
N GLY A 196 10.63 7.19 17.30
CA GLY A 196 11.89 6.56 16.91
C GLY A 196 12.02 5.14 17.46
N ASP A 197 11.60 4.91 18.71
CA ASP A 197 11.66 3.59 19.34
C ASP A 197 10.63 2.62 18.75
N GLN A 198 9.41 3.08 18.45
CA GLN A 198 8.40 2.26 17.77
C GLN A 198 8.89 1.80 16.40
N TYR A 199 9.50 2.70 15.63
CA TYR A 199 10.06 2.37 14.33
C TYR A 199 11.24 1.40 14.46
N LYS A 200 12.15 1.60 15.42
CA LYS A 200 13.25 0.66 15.69
C LYS A 200 12.75 -0.73 16.04
N GLU A 201 11.71 -0.86 16.85
CA GLU A 201 11.14 -2.19 17.19
C GLU A 201 10.53 -2.89 15.98
N LEU A 202 9.94 -2.15 15.03
CA LEU A 202 9.45 -2.72 13.78
C LEU A 202 10.60 -3.16 12.87
N ILE A 203 11.69 -2.38 12.81
CA ILE A 203 12.91 -2.75 12.07
C ILE A 203 13.58 -4.01 12.64
N LYS A 204 13.44 -4.31 13.93
CA LYS A 204 13.98 -5.56 14.50
C LYS A 204 13.27 -6.84 14.02
N LEU A 205 12.17 -6.71 13.28
CA LEU A 205 11.42 -7.85 12.75
C LEU A 205 11.91 -8.32 11.38
N ILE A 206 12.73 -7.51 10.70
CA ILE A 206 13.31 -7.78 9.38
C ILE A 206 14.75 -8.26 9.52
#